data_AF-A0AAD6ZC30-F1
#
_entry.id   AF-A0AAD6ZC30-F1
#
_cell.length_a   1.000
_cell.length_b   1.000
_cell.length_c   1.000
_cell.angle_alpha   90.00
_cell.angle_beta   90.00
_cell.angle_gamma   90.00
#
_symmetry.space_group_name_H-M   'P 1'
#
loop_
_entity.id
_entity.type
_entity.pdbx_description
1 polymer ?
#
loop_
_entity_poly.entity_id
_entity_poly.type
_entity_poly.pdbx_seq_one_letter_code
_entity_poly.pdbx_strand_id
1 'polypeptide(L)'
;SPIDDIRIAEKFIECLRGASLDNADEALPLEVLEQLRNPPETPLTLDNPDYRLSLYIFLAVSNASEVTYDTVRLGILRRHPEDDILTYHRVKRLV
;
A
#
# COMPACT_ATOMS: atom_id res chain seq x y z
N SER A 1 -0.13 30.49 -13.35
CA SER A 1 -0.86 31.20 -14.43
C SER A 1 -1.62 30.17 -15.25
N PRO A 2 -2.72 30.47 -15.95
CA PRO A 2 -3.39 29.50 -16.83
C PRO A 2 -2.45 28.78 -17.82
N ILE A 3 -1.37 29.45 -18.23
CA ILE A 3 -0.30 28.89 -19.07
C ILE A 3 0.53 27.83 -18.33
N ASP A 4 0.81 28.01 -17.04
CA ASP A 4 1.52 27.01 -16.24
C ASP A 4 0.68 25.76 -16.03
N ASP A 5 -0.63 25.92 -15.81
CA ASP A 5 -1.56 24.81 -15.61
C ASP A 5 -1.67 23.95 -16.87
N ILE A 6 -1.77 24.57 -18.05
CA ILE A 6 -1.75 23.88 -19.34
C ILE A 6 -0.43 23.12 -19.52
N ARG A 7 0.71 23.75 -19.23
CA ARG A 7 2.04 23.11 -19.35
C ARG A 7 2.20 21.92 -18.40
N ILE A 8 1.64 21.99 -17.18
CA ILE A 8 1.63 20.86 -16.24
C ILE A 8 0.78 19.72 -16.80
N ALA A 9 -0.42 20.03 -17.32
CA ALA A 9 -1.30 19.02 -17.89
C ALA A 9 -0.69 18.32 -19.12
N GLU A 10 -0.02 19.07 -20.01
CA GLU A 10 0.68 18.52 -21.17
C GLU A 10 1.82 17.59 -20.74
N LYS A 11 2.66 18.02 -19.80
CA LYS A 11 3.73 17.17 -19.22
C LYS A 11 3.18 15.90 -18.59
N PHE A 12 2.08 16.01 -17.85
CA PHE A 12 1.43 14.85 -17.23
C PHE A 12 0.94 13.84 -18.28
N ILE A 13 0.32 14.33 -19.37
CA ILE A 13 -0.10 13.48 -20.50
C ILE A 13 1.11 12.79 -21.15
N GLU A 14 2.21 13.52 -21.34
CA GLU A 14 3.44 12.96 -21.91
C GLU A 14 4.04 11.87 -21.00
N CYS A 15 4.13 12.12 -19.69
CA CYS A 15 4.57 11.12 -18.72
C CYS A 15 3.68 9.86 -18.75
N LEU A 16 2.35 10.02 -18.80
CA LEU A 16 1.43 8.89 -18.90
C LEU A 16 1.60 8.09 -20.19
N ARG A 17 1.81 8.76 -21.34
CA ARG A 17 2.03 8.08 -22.63
C ARG A 17 3.35 7.32 -22.67
N GLY A 18 4.38 7.84 -22.00
CA GLY A 18 5.70 7.22 -21.89
C GLY A 18 5.87 6.31 -20.69
N ALA A 19 4.83 6.10 -19.87
CA ALA A 19 4.93 5.36 -18.62
C ALA A 19 5.41 3.92 -18.85
N SER A 20 6.57 3.59 -18.26
CA SER A 20 7.18 2.28 -18.28
C SER A 20 7.82 2.01 -16.93
N LEU A 21 7.87 0.73 -16.54
CA LEU A 21 8.60 0.28 -15.35
C LEU A 21 10.12 0.51 -15.46
N ASP A 22 10.61 0.74 -16.68
CA ASP A 22 12.04 0.91 -16.99
C ASP A 22 12.47 2.38 -17.13
N ASN A 23 11.56 3.32 -16.85
CA ASN A 23 11.86 4.75 -16.97
C ASN A 23 12.84 5.20 -15.89
N ALA A 24 14.04 5.61 -16.31
CA ALA A 24 15.09 6.06 -15.41
C ALA A 24 14.76 7.39 -14.69
N ASP A 25 13.91 8.23 -15.28
CA ASP A 25 13.54 9.54 -14.73
C ASP A 25 12.58 9.43 -13.52
N GLU A 26 11.81 8.35 -13.44
CA GLU A 26 10.84 8.06 -12.36
C GLU A 26 11.00 6.62 -11.87
N ALA A 27 12.23 6.24 -11.50
CA ALA A 27 12.53 4.88 -11.07
C ALA A 27 11.76 4.50 -9.79
N LEU A 28 10.99 3.42 -9.88
CA LEU A 28 10.39 2.80 -8.70
C LEU A 28 11.48 2.14 -7.83
N PRO A 29 11.27 2.02 -6.51
CA PRO A 29 12.17 1.25 -5.66
C PRO A 29 12.33 -0.18 -6.19
N LEU A 30 13.54 -0.74 -6.09
CA LEU A 30 13.86 -2.07 -6.64
C LEU A 30 12.89 -3.15 -6.16
N GLU A 31 12.55 -3.15 -4.86
CA GLU A 31 11.60 -4.09 -4.26
C GLU A 31 10.21 -4.02 -4.93
N VAL A 32 9.76 -2.82 -5.30
CA VAL A 32 8.45 -2.60 -5.95
C VAL A 32 8.50 -3.06 -7.41
N LEU A 33 9.61 -2.78 -8.12
CA LEU A 33 9.81 -3.26 -9.49
C LEU A 33 9.86 -4.79 -9.55
N GLU A 34 10.55 -5.42 -8.60
CA GLU A 34 10.62 -6.87 -8.50
C GLU A 34 9.24 -7.49 -8.27
N GLN A 35 8.43 -6.92 -7.39
CA GLN A 35 7.06 -7.37 -7.12
C GLN A 35 6.14 -7.18 -8.33
N LEU A 36 6.24 -6.05 -9.05
CA LEU A 36 5.44 -5.79 -10.25
C LEU A 36 5.81 -6.72 -11.41
N ARG A 37 7.09 -7.05 -11.57
CA ARG A 37 7.57 -7.97 -12.61
C ARG A 37 7.32 -9.43 -12.27
N ASN A 38 7.32 -9.79 -11.00
CA ASN A 38 7.11 -11.14 -10.50
C ASN A 38 5.93 -11.14 -9.52
N PRO A 39 4.69 -10.95 -10.02
CA PRO A 39 3.53 -10.92 -9.16
C PRO A 39 3.33 -12.28 -8.47
N PRO A 40 2.77 -12.32 -7.25
CA PRO A 40 2.42 -13.57 -6.61
C PRO A 40 1.45 -14.38 -7.48
N GLU A 41 1.82 -15.61 -7.83
CA GLU A 41 0.97 -16.51 -8.66
C GLU A 41 0.03 -17.38 -7.81
N THR A 42 0.20 -17.35 -6.49
CA THR A 42 -0.60 -18.13 -5.56
C THR A 42 -1.66 -17.26 -4.89
N PRO A 43 -2.89 -17.75 -4.69
CA PRO A 43 -3.90 -17.05 -3.90
C PRO A 43 -3.38 -16.74 -2.50
N LEU A 44 -3.68 -15.53 -2.00
CA LEU A 44 -3.40 -15.17 -0.62
C LEU A 44 -4.30 -15.99 0.32
N THR A 45 -3.68 -16.83 1.16
CA THR A 45 -4.37 -17.60 2.19
C THR A 45 -4.28 -16.89 3.55
N LEU A 46 -5.43 -16.55 4.13
CA LEU A 46 -5.54 -15.87 5.44
C LEU A 46 -6.13 -16.79 6.49
N ASP A 47 -5.47 -17.91 6.75
CA ASP A 47 -5.95 -18.92 7.69
C ASP A 47 -5.86 -18.45 9.15
N ASN A 48 -4.89 -17.59 9.46
CA ASN A 48 -4.80 -16.96 10.77
C ASN A 48 -5.92 -15.90 10.92
N PRO A 49 -6.82 -16.03 11.91
CA PRO A 49 -7.90 -15.07 12.14
C PRO A 49 -7.38 -13.66 12.46
N ASP A 50 -6.23 -13.53 13.12
CA ASP A 50 -5.64 -12.25 13.50
C ASP A 50 -5.10 -11.51 12.28
N TYR A 51 -4.55 -12.25 11.31
CA TYR A 51 -4.07 -11.67 10.05
C TYR A 51 -5.25 -11.20 9.20
N ARG A 52 -6.34 -11.96 9.22
CA ARG A 52 -7.60 -11.56 8.57
C ARG A 52 -8.17 -10.30 9.21
N LEU A 53 -8.20 -10.22 10.54
CA LEU A 53 -8.63 -9.03 11.27
C LEU A 53 -7.72 -7.83 10.96
N SER A 54 -6.41 -8.05 10.92
CA SER A 54 -5.43 -7.03 10.53
C SER A 54 -5.73 -6.45 9.14
N LEU A 55 -6.00 -7.31 8.16
CA LEU A 55 -6.38 -6.87 6.82
C LEU A 55 -7.73 -6.14 6.81
N TYR A 56 -8.72 -6.61 7.57
CA TYR A 56 -10.00 -5.91 7.70
C TYR A 56 -9.84 -4.50 8.26
N ILE A 57 -9.03 -4.32 9.30
CA ILE A 57 -8.74 -3.01 9.87
C ILE A 57 -8.06 -2.12 8.82
N PHE A 58 -7.03 -2.64 8.15
CA PHE A 58 -6.30 -1.92 7.10
C PHE A 58 -7.22 -1.42 5.99
N LEU A 59 -8.14 -2.26 5.51
CA LEU A 59 -9.11 -1.88 4.49
C LEU A 59 -10.18 -0.91 5.03
N ALA A 60 -10.61 -1.07 6.28
CA ALA A 60 -11.59 -0.17 6.90
C ALA A 60 -11.03 1.24 7.14
N VAL A 61 -9.72 1.35 7.37
CA VAL A 61 -9.02 2.61 7.59
C VAL A 61 -8.35 3.15 6.33
N SER A 62 -8.69 2.66 5.12
CA SER A 62 -8.00 2.99 3.87
C SER A 62 -7.95 4.49 3.54
N ASN A 63 -8.86 5.28 4.09
CA ASN A 63 -8.91 6.75 3.94
C ASN A 63 -8.32 7.51 5.14
N ALA A 64 -7.83 6.78 6.14
CA ALA A 64 -7.24 7.30 7.36
C ALA A 64 -5.73 7.02 7.38
N SER A 65 -5.03 7.64 8.32
CA SER A 65 -3.57 7.52 8.41
C SER A 65 -3.16 6.19 9.05
N GLU A 66 -1.91 5.81 8.86
CA GLU A 66 -1.24 4.71 9.59
C GLU A 66 -1.45 4.81 11.12
N VAL A 67 -1.49 6.04 11.65
CA VAL A 67 -1.77 6.32 13.07
C VAL A 67 -3.15 5.79 13.49
N THR A 68 -4.16 5.87 12.62
CA THR A 68 -5.50 5.33 12.90
C THR A 68 -5.45 3.80 13.01
N TYR A 69 -4.74 3.14 12.10
CA TYR A 69 -4.52 1.69 12.17
C TYR A 69 -3.85 1.29 13.50
N ASP A 70 -2.75 1.96 13.84
CA ASP A 70 -1.98 1.64 15.05
C ASP A 70 -2.77 1.90 16.33
N THR A 71 -3.62 2.92 16.34
CA THR A 71 -4.51 3.20 17.48
C THR A 71 -5.51 2.06 17.69
N VAL A 72 -6.12 1.56 16.63
CA VAL A 72 -7.05 0.41 16.69
C VAL A 72 -6.30 -0.84 17.16
N ARG A 73 -5.14 -1.12 16.56
CA ARG A 73 -4.27 -2.24 16.95
C ARG A 73 -3.91 -2.19 18.44
N LEU A 74 -3.50 -1.03 18.95
CA LEU A 74 -3.20 -0.85 20.37
C LEU A 74 -4.42 -1.09 21.26
N GLY A 75 -5.61 -0.66 20.84
CA GLY A 75 -6.86 -0.92 21.55
C GLY A 75 -7.16 -2.42 21.68
N ILE A 76 -6.98 -3.17 20.59
CA ILE A 76 -7.16 -4.63 20.56
C ILE A 76 -6.14 -5.30 21.49
N LEU A 77 -4.85 -5.03 21.33
CA LEU A 77 -3.78 -5.66 22.12
C LEU A 77 -3.83 -5.31 23.61
N ARG A 78 -4.43 -4.17 23.99
CA ARG A 78 -4.70 -3.86 25.40
C ARG A 78 -5.77 -4.77 26.01
N ARG A 79 -6.75 -5.20 25.22
CA ARG A 79 -7.85 -6.07 25.64
C ARG A 79 -7.53 -7.56 25.50
N HIS A 80 -6.75 -7.89 24.47
CA HIS A 80 -6.32 -9.22 24.03
C HIS A 80 -4.81 -9.20 23.70
N PRO A 81 -3.93 -9.22 24.71
CA PRO A 81 -2.48 -9.18 24.49
C PRO A 81 -1.91 -10.40 23.74
N GLU A 82 -2.67 -11.48 23.67
CA GLU A 82 -2.32 -12.75 23.01
C GLU A 82 -2.49 -12.73 21.49
N ASP A 83 -3.27 -11.79 20.93
CA ASP A 83 -3.57 -11.73 19.50
C ASP A 83 -2.34 -11.28 18.70
N ASP A 84 -2.11 -11.91 17.54
CA ASP A 84 -1.02 -11.54 16.61
C ASP A 84 -1.51 -10.56 15.53
N ILE A 85 -1.99 -9.39 15.98
CA ILE A 85 -2.40 -8.32 15.07
C ILE A 85 -1.15 -7.72 14.41
N LEU A 86 -1.09 -7.82 13.08
CA LEU A 86 -0.01 -7.31 12.26
C LEU A 86 0.11 -5.79 12.38
N THR A 87 1.32 -5.26 12.20
CA THR A 87 1.54 -3.82 12.05
C THR A 87 1.07 -3.34 10.68
N TYR A 88 0.81 -2.03 10.54
CA TYR A 88 0.40 -1.43 9.27
C TYR A 88 1.34 -1.80 8.11
N HIS A 89 2.65 -1.66 8.32
CA HIS A 89 3.67 -2.05 7.35
C HIS A 89 3.65 -3.54 6.97
N ARG A 90 3.32 -4.44 7.91
CA ARG A 90 3.26 -5.88 7.63
C ARG A 90 2.04 -6.24 6.79
N VAL A 91 0.88 -5.63 7.06
CA VAL A 91 -0.30 -5.82 6.23
C VAL A 91 -0.06 -5.28 4.82
N LYS A 92 0.58 -4.11 4.69
CA LYS A 92 0.91 -3.51 3.39
C LYS A 92 1.84 -4.37 2.52
N ARG A 93 2.68 -5.22 3.12
CA ARG A 93 3.54 -6.17 2.40
C ARG A 93 2.83 -7.48 2.05
N LEU A 94 1.67 -7.75 2.67
CA LEU A 94 0.85 -8.93 2.40
C LEU A 94 -0.02 -8.76 1.15
N VAL A 95 -0.30 -7.51 0.78
CA VAL A 95 -1.17 -7.11 -0.35
C VAL A 95 -0.39 -6.47 -1.48
#